data_AF-A0A7V7AGS5-F1
#
_entry.id   AF-A0A7V7AGS5-F1
#
_cell.length_a   1.000
_cell.length_b   1.000
_cell.length_c   1.000
_cell.angle_alpha   90.00
_cell.angle_beta   90.00
_cell.angle_gamma   90.00
#
_symmetry.space_group_name_H-M   'P 1'
#
loop_
_entity.id
_entity.type
_entity.pdbx_description
1 polymer ?
#
loop_
_entity_poly.entity_id
_entity_poly.type
_entity_poly.pdbx_seq_one_letter_code
_entity_poly.pdbx_strand_id
1 'polypeptide(L)' 'ELGIGLNDQAVLSGIVLEDEKVVGTVHIALGDNSTFGGTVEVASHLDGVLLKPTLWLDGRRILEKGRLIE' A
#
# COMPACT_ATOMS: atom_id res chain seq x y z
N GLU A 1 4.33 -3.58 6.49
CA GLU A 1 4.19 -3.93 5.06
C GLU A 1 4.17 -2.66 4.20
N LEU A 2 4.56 -2.76 2.93
CA LEU A 2 4.41 -1.70 1.93
C LEU A 2 3.82 -2.33 0.66
N GLY A 3 2.67 -1.84 0.21
CA GLY A 3 2.03 -2.28 -1.03
C GLY A 3 1.62 -1.11 -1.92
N ILE A 4 1.48 -1.39 -3.21
CA ILE A 4 1.04 -0.42 -4.23
C ILE A 4 -0.18 -1.01 -4.93
N GLY A 5 -1.27 -0.24 -5.01
CA GLY A 5 -2.47 -0.62 -5.74
C GLY A 5 -2.24 -0.52 -7.25
N LEU A 6 -2.54 -1.63 -7.94
CA LEU A 6 -2.33 -1.81 -9.39
C LEU A 6 -3.56 -2.36 -10.12
N ASN A 7 -4.67 -2.59 -9.42
CA ASN A 7 -5.90 -3.08 -10.03
C ASN A 7 -6.76 -1.91 -10.52
N ASP A 8 -7.00 -1.85 -11.82
CA ASP A 8 -7.81 -0.82 -12.47
C ASP A 8 -9.33 -1.05 -12.34
N GLN A 9 -9.74 -2.26 -11.92
CA GLN A 9 -11.14 -2.62 -11.66
C GLN A 9 -11.55 -2.41 -10.20
N ALA A 10 -10.59 -2.23 -9.29
CA ALA A 10 -10.89 -1.99 -7.87
C ALA A 10 -11.43 -0.56 -7.68
N VAL A 11 -12.40 -0.40 -6.79
CA VAL A 11 -13.00 0.90 -6.47
C VAL A 11 -12.80 1.25 -5.00
N LEU A 12 -12.71 2.56 -4.72
CA LEU A 12 -12.67 3.05 -3.33
C LEU A 12 -14.04 2.82 -2.69
N SER A 13 -14.13 1.83 -1.80
CA SER A 13 -15.38 1.37 -1.18
C SER A 13 -15.40 1.54 0.34
N GLY A 14 -14.26 1.90 0.96
CA GLY A 14 -14.12 1.94 2.42
C GLY A 14 -13.86 0.56 3.02
N ILE A 15 -13.72 -0.47 2.19
CA ILE A 15 -13.29 -1.81 2.57
C ILE A 15 -11.80 -1.90 2.29
N VAL A 16 -11.01 -1.96 3.36
CA VAL A 16 -9.53 -1.86 3.27
C VAL A 16 -8.92 -2.84 2.27
N LEU A 17 -9.46 -4.07 2.20
CA LEU A 17 -9.01 -5.14 1.30
C LEU A 17 -9.16 -4.78 -0.19
N GLU A 18 -10.16 -3.98 -0.55
CA GLU A 18 -10.34 -3.51 -1.92
C GLU A 18 -9.58 -2.20 -2.14
N ASP A 19 -9.67 -1.27 -1.18
CA ASP A 19 -9.07 0.06 -1.25
C ASP A 19 -7.55 0.00 -1.45
N GLU A 20 -6.87 -0.99 -0.85
CA GLU A 20 -5.42 -1.18 -1.02
C GLU A 20 -5.01 -1.67 -2.42
N LYS A 21 -5.97 -2.15 -3.22
CA LYS A 21 -5.72 -2.67 -4.57
C LYS A 21 -5.97 -1.62 -5.65
N VAL A 22 -6.73 -0.57 -5.35
CA VAL A 22 -7.08 0.51 -6.28
C VAL A 22 -5.84 1.11 -6.92
N VAL A 23 -5.80 1.17 -8.25
CA VAL A 23 -4.70 1.79 -9.01
C VAL A 23 -4.30 3.14 -8.40
N GLY A 24 -3.01 3.29 -8.10
CA GLY A 24 -2.46 4.55 -7.62
C GLY A 24 -2.46 4.74 -6.10
N THR A 25 -3.09 3.84 -5.34
CA THR A 25 -2.98 3.85 -3.88
C THR A 25 -1.68 3.23 -3.41
N VAL A 26 -1.28 3.56 -2.17
CA VAL A 26 -0.21 2.89 -1.45
C VAL A 26 -0.78 2.44 -0.13
N HIS A 27 -0.52 1.20 0.29
CA HIS A 27 -0.80 0.76 1.64
C HIS A 27 0.52 0.71 2.44
N ILE A 28 0.44 1.11 3.71
CA ILE A 28 1.48 0.86 4.71
C ILE A 28 0.83 0.17 5.89
N ALA A 29 1.39 -0.97 6.30
CA ALA A 29 0.91 -1.69 7.47
C ALA A 29 1.94 -1.67 8.61
N LEU A 30 1.44 -1.46 9.84
CA LEU A 30 2.23 -1.49 11.07
C LEU A 30 1.83 -2.70 11.93
N GLY A 31 2.82 -3.36 12.53
CA GLY A 31 2.58 -4.48 13.44
C GLY A 31 3.31 -5.74 13.00
N ASP A 32 2.63 -6.88 13.08
CA ASP A 32 3.18 -8.20 12.81
C ASP A 32 3.76 -8.30 11.39
N ASN A 33 4.99 -8.83 11.30
CA ASN A 33 5.63 -9.17 10.03
C ASN A 33 6.23 -10.58 10.03
N SER A 34 5.84 -11.43 10.98
CA SER A 34 6.38 -12.78 11.17
C SER A 34 6.10 -13.68 9.97
N THR A 35 4.94 -13.52 9.32
CA THR A 35 4.54 -14.27 8.12
C THR A 35 5.28 -13.84 6.84
N PHE A 36 5.96 -12.68 6.89
CA PHE A 36 6.79 -12.15 5.80
C PHE A 36 8.29 -12.43 5.99
N GLY A 37 8.66 -13.21 7.01
CA GLY A 37 10.05 -13.50 7.36
C GLY A 37 10.73 -12.42 8.19
N GLY A 38 9.97 -11.48 8.76
CA GLY A 38 10.48 -10.55 9.76
C GLY A 38 10.51 -11.16 11.17
N THR A 39 11.05 -10.40 12.13
CA THR A 39 11.21 -10.84 13.53
C THR A 39 10.24 -10.16 14.49
N VAL A 40 9.29 -9.37 13.99
CA VAL A 40 8.29 -8.67 14.81
C VAL A 40 7.03 -9.50 14.84
N GLU A 41 6.73 -10.04 16.03
CA GLU A 41 5.53 -10.83 16.29
C GLU A 41 4.67 -10.12 17.36
N VAL A 42 3.51 -9.63 16.95
CA VAL A 42 2.56 -8.91 17.83
C VAL A 42 1.13 -9.17 17.38
N ALA A 43 0.15 -9.05 18.29
CA ALA A 43 -1.25 -9.36 18.00
C ALA A 43 -1.94 -8.41 16.99
N SER A 44 -1.26 -7.37 16.49
CA SER A 44 -1.84 -6.34 15.64
C SER A 44 -1.11 -6.29 14.30
N HIS A 45 -1.89 -6.10 13.24
CA HIS A 45 -1.44 -5.70 11.91
C HIS A 45 -2.46 -4.68 11.41
N LEU A 46 -2.04 -3.43 11.26
CA LEU A 46 -2.93 -2.32 10.96
C LEU A 46 -2.58 -1.69 9.62
N ASP A 47 -3.50 -1.81 8.67
CA ASP A 47 -3.39 -1.27 7.33
C ASP A 47 -3.86 0.18 7.23
N GLY A 48 -3.01 1.03 6.67
CA GLY A 48 -3.36 2.39 6.26
C GLY A 48 -3.22 2.57 4.75
N VAL A 49 -4.28 3.07 4.11
CA VAL A 49 -4.31 3.32 2.66
C VAL A 49 -4.14 4.83 2.38
N LEU A 50 -3.15 5.17 1.56
CA LEU A 50 -2.90 6.50 1.05
C LEU A 50 -3.52 6.63 -0.35
N LEU A 51 -4.46 7.55 -0.52
CA LEU A 51 -5.22 7.71 -1.77
C LEU A 51 -4.47 8.47 -2.88
N LYS A 52 -3.62 9.44 -2.50
CA LYS A 52 -2.88 10.29 -3.45
C LYS A 52 -1.41 10.44 -3.08
N PRO A 53 -0.66 9.33 -2.91
CA PRO A 53 0.74 9.36 -2.50
C PRO A 53 1.66 9.81 -3.64
N THR A 54 2.83 10.32 -3.27
CA THR A 54 3.99 10.36 -4.16
C THR A 54 5.00 9.37 -3.61
N LEU A 55 5.38 8.36 -4.40
CA LEU A 55 6.25 7.27 -3.96
C LEU A 55 7.54 7.26 -4.76
N TRP A 56 8.66 7.16 -4.03
CA TRP A 56 9.99 6.98 -4.56
C TRP A 56 10.53 5.63 -4.09
N LEU A 57 11.06 4.83 -5.01
CA LEU A 57 11.80 3.61 -4.72
C LEU A 57 13.21 3.75 -5.28
N ASP A 58 14.23 3.56 -4.43
CA ASP A 58 15.64 3.63 -4.82
C ASP A 58 16.02 4.89 -5.62
N GLY A 59 15.47 6.04 -5.23
CA GLY A 59 15.71 7.31 -5.91
C GLY A 59 14.94 7.51 -7.22
N ARG A 60 14.13 6.55 -7.66
CA ARG A 60 13.21 6.68 -8.79
C ARG A 60 11.80 6.97 -8.31
N ARG A 61 11.19 8.03 -8.83
CA ARG A 61 9.78 8.32 -8.57
C ARG A 61 8.93 7.37 -9.41
N ILE A 62 8.04 6.62 -8.78
CA ILE A 62 7.16 5.64 -9.45
C ILE A 62 5.67 6.00 -9.36
N LEU A 63 5.32 6.85 -8.39
CA LEU A 63 3.99 7.46 -8.27
C LEU A 63 4.13 8.95 -8.01
N GLU A 64 3.27 9.74 -8.66
CA GLU A 64 3.10 11.17 -8.38
C GLU A 64 1.63 11.47 -8.12
N LYS A 65 1.30 11.85 -6.87
CA LYS A 65 -0.06 12.19 -6.43
C LYS A 65 -1.11 11.12 -6.81
N GLY A 66 -0.76 9.85 -6.66
CA GLY A 66 -1.60 8.70 -7.01
C GLY A 66 -1.62 8.32 -8.49
N ARG A 67 -0.77 8.92 -9.33
CA ARG A 67 -0.61 8.53 -10.74
C ARG A 67 0.67 7.72 -10.91
N LEU A 68 0.56 6.50 -11.45
CA LEU A 68 1.73 5.73 -11.90
C LEU A 68 2.47 6.49 -13.01
N ILE A 69 3.78 6.45 -12.95
CA ILE A 69 4.69 7.09 -13.90
C ILE A 69 5.65 6.04 -14.45
N GLU A 70 5.87 6.08 -15.76
CA GLU A 70 6.80 5.20 -16.51
C GLU A 70 8.27 5.48 -16.18
#